data_AF-A0A6J4RKH4-F1
#
_entry.id   AF-A0A6J4RKH4-F1
#
_cell.length_a   1.000
_cell.length_b   1.000
_cell.length_c   1.000
_cell.angle_alpha   90.00
_cell.angle_beta   90.00
_cell.angle_gamma   90.00
#
_symmetry.space_group_name_H-M   'P 1'
#
loop_
_entity.id
_entity.type
_entity.pdbx_description
1 polymer ?
#
loop_
_entity_poly.entity_id
_entity_poly.type
_entity_poly.pdbx_seq_one_letter_code
_entity_poly.pdbx_strand_id
1 'polypeptide(L)'
;MLPEILPLRIRGTAMGLAIFLHWGANFAVSQTFPVLLASVGAGVVFLGYAVVALAALLFVRSRVTETKGRSLEEIEADLQGKAAPA
;
A
#
# COMPACT_ATOMS: atom_id res chain seq x y z
N MET A 1 4.35 -7.21 -8.37
CA MET A 1 3.45 -6.18 -7.83
C MET A 1 4.16 -4.83 -7.66
N LEU A 2 4.93 -4.57 -6.59
CA LEU A 2 5.54 -3.24 -6.35
C LEU A 2 6.54 -2.74 -7.41
N PRO A 3 7.47 -3.56 -7.94
CA PRO A 3 8.45 -3.08 -8.92
C PRO A 3 7.84 -2.73 -10.29
N GLU A 4 6.70 -3.34 -10.63
CA GLU A 4 6.03 -3.21 -11.93
C GLU A 4 5.37 -1.83 -12.09
N ILE A 5 4.84 -1.26 -11.01
CA ILE A 5 4.21 0.07 -11.00
C ILE A 5 5.22 1.21 -10.82
N LEU A 6 6.50 0.90 -10.59
CA LEU A 6 7.53 1.89 -10.30
C LEU A 6 8.35 2.21 -11.56
N PRO A 7 8.55 3.52 -11.90
CA PRO A 7 9.38 3.90 -13.02
C PRO A 7 10.81 3.40 -12.83
N LEU A 8 11.39 2.80 -13.88
CA LEU A 8 12.73 2.20 -13.85
C LEU A 8 13.79 3.13 -13.25
N ARG A 9 13.71 4.43 -13.57
CA ARG A 9 14.67 5.46 -13.13
C ARG A 9 14.70 5.67 -11.61
N ILE A 10 13.57 5.53 -10.92
CA ILE A 10 13.45 5.82 -9.47
C ILE A 10 13.15 4.57 -8.64
N ARG A 11 13.09 3.40 -9.27
CA ARG A 11 12.66 2.14 -8.64
C ARG A 11 13.42 1.84 -7.36
N GLY A 12 14.75 1.99 -7.37
CA GLY A 12 15.58 1.74 -6.18
C GLY A 12 15.20 2.62 -4.98
N THR A 13 15.11 3.94 -5.19
CA THR A 13 14.74 4.90 -4.14
C THR A 13 13.30 4.70 -3.68
N ALA A 14 12.36 4.50 -4.60
CA ALA A 14 10.96 4.28 -4.29
C ALA A 14 10.74 3.00 -3.49
N MET A 15 11.44 1.92 -3.84
CA MET A 15 11.43 0.67 -3.08
C MET A 15 12.02 0.85 -1.68
N GLY A 16 13.15 1.55 -1.55
CA GLY A 16 13.75 1.85 -0.25
C GLY A 16 12.80 2.63 0.66
N LEU A 17 12.14 3.66 0.13
CA LEU A 17 11.14 4.44 0.87
C LEU A 17 9.93 3.58 1.26
N ALA A 18 9.43 2.73 0.36
CA ALA A 18 8.31 1.83 0.66
C ALA A 18 8.65 0.87 1.80
N ILE A 19 9.85 0.29 1.79
CA ILE A 19 10.35 -0.59 2.87
C ILE A 19 10.50 0.19 4.17
N PHE A 20 11.08 1.39 4.13
CA PHE A 20 11.24 2.24 5.31
C PHE A 20 9.89 2.58 5.95
N LEU A 21 8.90 2.99 5.14
CA LEU A 21 7.54 3.28 5.61
C LEU A 21 6.86 2.03 6.18
N HIS A 22 7.03 0.88 5.53
CA HIS A 22 6.50 -0.40 6.01
C HIS A 22 7.05 -0.76 7.40
N TRP A 23 8.37 -0.68 7.58
CA TRP A 23 9.01 -0.96 8.86
C TRP A 23 8.68 0.10 9.91
N GLY A 24 8.59 1.38 9.52
CA GLY A 24 8.17 2.46 10.42
C GLY A 24 6.75 2.26 10.95
N ALA A 25 5.82 1.89 10.08
CA ALA A 25 4.46 1.56 10.48
C ALA A 25 4.41 0.32 11.38
N ASN A 26 5.16 -0.74 11.05
CA ASN A 26 5.28 -1.93 11.89
C ASN A 26 5.81 -1.58 13.29
N PHE A 27 6.87 -0.78 13.36
CA PHE A 27 7.45 -0.33 14.62
C PHE A 27 6.43 0.46 15.46
N ALA A 28 5.75 1.42 14.84
CA ALA A 28 4.72 2.22 15.51
C ALA A 28 3.59 1.34 16.07
N VAL A 29 3.09 0.39 15.28
CA VAL A 29 2.07 -0.57 15.72
C VAL A 29 2.58 -1.43 16.86
N SER A 30 3.78 -2.00 16.73
CA SER A 30 4.36 -2.88 17.74
C SER A 30 4.57 -2.18 19.09
N GLN A 31 4.92 -0.89 19.09
CA GLN A 31 5.08 -0.11 20.33
C GLN A 31 3.73 0.34 20.92
N THR A 32 2.79 0.74 20.08
CA THR A 32 1.50 1.30 20.55
C THR A 32 0.47 0.23 20.90
N PHE A 33 0.53 -0.95 20.27
CA PHE A 33 -0.47 -2.00 20.45
C PHE A 33 -0.63 -2.46 21.91
N PRO A 34 0.43 -2.76 22.68
CA PRO A 34 0.27 -3.17 24.08
C PRO A 34 -0.39 -2.08 24.95
N VAL A 35 -0.04 -0.81 24.72
CA VAL A 35 -0.58 0.34 25.46
C VAL A 35 -2.06 0.54 25.13
N LEU A 36 -2.43 0.47 23.84
CA LEU A 36 -3.81 0.57 23.41
C LEU A 36 -4.65 -0.60 23.92
N LEU A 37 -4.11 -1.82 23.85
CA LEU A 37 -4.77 -3.01 24.33
C LEU A 37 -5.06 -2.95 25.83
N ALA A 38 -4.10 -2.47 26.64
CA ALA A 38 -4.25 -2.32 28.07
C ALA A 38 -5.19 -1.18 28.48
N SER A 39 -5.27 -0.11 27.68
CA SER A 39 -6.06 1.09 28.03
C SER A 39 -7.52 1.03 27.58
N VAL A 40 -7.80 0.53 26.36
CA VAL A 40 -9.16 0.53 25.78
C VAL A 40 -9.70 -0.87 25.49
N GLY A 41 -8.90 -1.91 25.71
CA GLY A 41 -9.30 -3.30 25.51
C GLY A 41 -9.30 -3.76 24.06
N ALA A 42 -9.34 -5.08 23.85
CA ALA A 42 -9.17 -5.70 22.54
C ALA A 42 -10.23 -5.26 21.51
N GLY A 43 -11.49 -5.17 21.91
CA GLY A 43 -12.61 -4.88 21.00
C GLY A 43 -12.44 -3.54 20.26
N VAL A 44 -12.06 -2.48 20.98
CA VAL A 44 -11.86 -1.14 20.40
C VAL A 44 -10.64 -1.11 19.50
N VAL A 45 -9.54 -1.76 19.90
CA VAL A 45 -8.30 -1.81 19.11
C VAL A 45 -8.52 -2.54 17.79
N PHE A 46 -9.16 -3.71 17.82
CA PHE A 46 -9.42 -4.48 16.60
C PHE A 46 -10.44 -3.78 15.68
N LEU A 47 -11.45 -3.10 16.23
CA LEU A 47 -12.35 -2.27 15.43
C LEU A 47 -11.59 -1.13 14.74
N GLY A 48 -10.66 -0.49 15.44
CA GLY A 48 -9.77 0.52 14.86
C GLY A 48 -8.96 -0.03 13.67
N TYR A 49 -8.36 -1.22 13.83
CA TYR A 49 -7.66 -1.88 12.72
C TYR A 49 -8.59 -2.26 11.56
N ALA A 50 -9.83 -2.67 11.85
CA ALA A 50 -10.81 -2.95 10.81
C ALA A 50 -11.15 -1.68 9.99
N VAL A 51 -11.29 -0.53 10.64
CA VAL A 51 -11.50 0.77 9.96
C VAL A 51 -10.31 1.13 9.08
N VAL A 52 -9.09 0.99 9.59
CA VAL A 52 -7.86 1.26 8.80
C VAL A 52 -7.77 0.30 7.61
N ALA A 53 -8.08 -0.98 7.80
CA ALA A 53 -8.08 -1.98 6.73
C ALA A 53 -9.14 -1.65 5.66
N LEU A 54 -10.33 -1.21 6.04
CA LEU A 54 -11.37 -0.79 5.11
C LEU A 54 -10.95 0.45 4.32
N ALA A 55 -10.33 1.44 4.97
CA ALA A 55 -9.79 2.61 4.30
C ALA A 55 -8.68 2.24 3.29
N ALA A 56 -7.78 1.33 3.67
CA ALA A 56 -6.76 0.78 2.78
C ALA A 56 -7.37 0.05 1.58
N LEU A 57 -8.43 -0.74 1.80
CA LEU A 57 -9.15 -1.43 0.72
C LEU A 57 -9.76 -0.44 -0.28
N LEU A 58 -10.43 0.61 0.20
CA LEU A 58 -11.00 1.66 -0.66
C LEU A 58 -9.92 2.42 -1.44
N PHE A 59 -8.79 2.70 -0.79
CA PHE A 59 -7.64 3.32 -1.44
C PHE A 59 -7.07 2.42 -2.55
N VAL A 60 -6.81 1.14 -2.26
CA VAL A 60 -6.29 0.19 -3.25
C VAL A 60 -7.26 0.08 -4.43
N ARG A 61 -8.55 -0.11 -4.17
CA ARG A 61 -9.58 -0.23 -5.22
C ARG A 61 -9.66 1.00 -6.13
N SER A 62 -9.42 2.21 -5.60
CA SER A 62 -9.60 3.45 -6.36
C SER A 62 -8.32 4.03 -6.96
N ARG A 63 -7.15 3.72 -6.39
CA ARG A 63 -5.86 4.35 -6.76
C ARG A 63 -4.81 3.39 -7.28
N VAL A 64 -4.95 2.08 -7.02
CA VAL A 64 -3.97 1.09 -7.46
C VAL A 64 -4.51 0.38 -8.70
N THR A 65 -3.75 0.45 -9.79
CA THR A 65 -4.03 -0.27 -11.03
C THR A 65 -3.72 -1.75 -10.85
N GLU A 66 -4.62 -2.62 -11.33
CA GLU A 66 -4.36 -4.07 -11.37
C GLU A 66 -3.23 -4.37 -12.35
N THR A 67 -2.19 -5.09 -11.90
CA THR A 67 -1.05 -5.50 -12.74
C THR A 67 -1.10 -6.97 -13.12
N LYS A 68 -1.99 -7.76 -12.51
CA LYS A 68 -2.09 -9.19 -12.76
C LYS A 68 -2.54 -9.47 -14.20
N GLY A 69 -1.73 -10.25 -14.93
CA GLY A 69 -2.04 -10.69 -16.28
C GLY A 69 -1.85 -9.64 -17.37
N ARG A 70 -1.27 -8.48 -17.05
CA ARG A 70 -0.93 -7.42 -18.00
C ARG A 70 0.55 -7.44 -18.35
N SER A 71 0.90 -7.05 -19.57
CA SER A 71 2.30 -6.87 -19.95
C SER A 71 2.89 -5.61 -19.30
N LEU A 72 4.22 -5.51 -19.23
CA LEU A 72 4.89 -4.33 -18.69
C LEU A 72 4.58 -3.08 -19.52
N GLU A 73 4.44 -3.23 -20.84
CA GLU A 73 4.09 -2.17 -21.78
C GLU A 73 2.65 -1.64 -21.54
N GLU A 74 1.70 -2.54 -21.28
CA GLU A 74 0.32 -2.18 -20.95
C GLU A 74 0.21 -1.42 -19.62
N ILE A 75 1.03 -1.80 -18.63
CA ILE A 75 1.11 -1.11 -17.34
C ILE A 75 1.75 0.27 -17.51
N GLU A 76 2.83 0.37 -18.30
CA GLU A 76 3.52 1.64 -18.55
C GLU A 76 2.66 2.64 -19.33
N ALA A 77 1.87 2.18 -20.31
CA ALA A 77 0.93 3.03 -21.05
C ALA A 77 -0.16 3.64 -20.15
N ASP A 78 -0.73 2.82 -19.26
CA ASP A 78 -1.75 3.20 -18.29
C ASP A 78 -1.21 4.22 -17.26
N LEU A 79 0.01 4.00 -16.76
CA LEU A 79 0.70 4.92 -15.85
C LEU A 79 1.09 6.26 -16.51
N GLN A 80 1.34 6.27 -17.82
CA GLN A 80 1.65 7.49 -18.59
C GLN A 80 0.40 8.24 -19.07
N GLY A 81 -0.81 7.74 -18.80
CA GLY A 81 -2.07 8.38 -19.22
C GLY A 81 -2.33 8.32 -20.72
N LYS A 82 -1.64 7.46 -21.47
CA LYS A 82 -1.96 7.17 -22.87
C LYS A 82 -3.00 6.07 -22.89
N ALA A 83 -4.25 6.42 -23.20
CA ALA A 83 -5.32 5.46 -23.41
C ALA A 83 -4.83 4.33 -24.33
N ALA A 84 -4.99 3.08 -23.91
CA ALA A 84 -4.53 1.91 -24.65
C ALA A 84 -5.10 1.95 -26.07
N PRO A 85 -4.27 1.75 -27.12
CA PRO A 85 -4.80 1.51 -28.46
C PRO A 85 -5.57 0.19 -28.43
N ALA A 86 -6.79 0.24 -28.98
CA ALA A 86 -7.75 -0.86 -29.08
C ALA A 86 -7.23 -2.06 -29.88
#